data_AF-A0A9Q4FKT1-F1
#
_entry.id   AF-A0A9Q4FKT1-F1
#
_cell.length_a   1.000
_cell.length_b   1.000
_cell.length_c   1.000
_cell.angle_alpha   90.00
_cell.angle_beta   90.00
_cell.angle_gamma   90.00
#
_symmetry.space_group_name_H-M   'P 1'
#
loop_
_entity.id
_entity.type
_entity.pdbx_description
1 polymer ?
#
loop_
_entity_poly.entity_id
_entity_poly.type
_entity_poly.pdbx_seq_one_letter_code
_entity_poly.pdbx_strand_id
1 'polypeptide(L)'
;MPTNEGIGIEKLAVISDSSVYKNINKTKEVKRLEKKRLQRKVSKKYEINKIKMKGGEVCYKKTSNIIKLENQLKKLNRRLTNIRHNYLHKVTTEIIKRKPSFIVGEDLNVSGAI
;
A
#
# COMPACT_ATOMS: atom_id res chain seq x y z
N MET A 1 -4.04 18.82 -28.30
CA MET A 1 -3.96 19.25 -26.89
C MET A 1 -4.01 18.02 -26.01
N PRO A 2 -3.09 17.79 -25.06
CA PRO A 2 -3.21 16.66 -24.16
C PRO A 2 -4.40 16.91 -23.25
N THR A 3 -5.36 15.99 -23.28
CA THR A 3 -6.58 16.06 -22.51
C THR A 3 -6.28 15.82 -21.03
N ASN A 4 -6.83 16.69 -20.18
CA ASN A 4 -6.81 16.64 -18.71
C ASN A 4 -7.52 15.40 -18.14
N GLU A 5 -7.08 14.19 -18.48
CA GLU A 5 -7.55 12.97 -17.84
C GLU A 5 -6.78 12.72 -16.53
N GLY A 6 -7.27 13.37 -15.48
CA GLY A 6 -7.27 12.86 -14.11
C GLY A 6 -5.95 12.32 -13.57
N ILE A 7 -5.17 13.22 -12.95
CA ILE A 7 -4.42 13.06 -11.70
C ILE A 7 -3.91 11.62 -11.47
N GLY A 8 -2.58 11.40 -11.50
CA GLY A 8 -1.78 10.15 -11.46
C GLY A 8 -2.12 9.00 -10.46
N ILE A 9 -3.34 8.96 -9.95
CA ILE A 9 -3.99 7.93 -9.15
C ILE A 9 -4.44 6.76 -10.04
N GLU A 10 -4.78 7.00 -11.32
CA GLU A 10 -5.32 5.97 -12.21
C GLU A 10 -4.26 5.16 -12.97
N LYS A 11 -3.28 5.85 -13.54
CA LYS A 11 -2.19 5.27 -14.34
C LYS A 11 -0.88 5.51 -13.58
N LEU A 12 0.03 4.53 -13.58
CA LEU A 12 1.34 4.65 -12.95
C LEU A 12 2.28 5.53 -13.78
N ALA A 13 2.30 5.33 -15.10
CA ALA A 13 3.12 6.08 -16.05
C ALA A 13 2.52 5.98 -17.45
N VAL A 14 2.71 7.02 -18.25
CA VAL A 14 2.36 7.06 -19.68
C VAL A 14 3.63 7.39 -20.44
N ILE A 15 3.98 6.58 -21.44
CA ILE A 15 5.15 6.79 -22.31
C ILE A 15 4.69 7.49 -23.60
N SER A 16 5.61 8.19 -24.27
CA SER A 16 5.41 8.86 -25.56
C SER A 16 4.93 7.94 -26.69
N ASP A 17 5.16 6.63 -26.59
CA ASP A 17 4.69 5.60 -27.54
C ASP A 17 3.22 5.20 -27.31
N SER A 18 2.48 5.95 -26.48
CA SER A 18 1.13 5.65 -26.01
C SER A 18 1.00 4.41 -25.11
N SER A 19 2.11 3.78 -24.70
CA SER A 19 2.09 2.72 -23.71
C SER A 19 1.71 3.27 -22.34
N VAL A 20 0.69 2.66 -21.71
CA VAL A 20 0.20 3.06 -20.38
C VAL A 20 0.49 1.96 -19.36
N TYR A 21 1.27 2.30 -18.34
CA TYR A 21 1.45 1.47 -17.16
C TYR A 21 0.32 1.71 -16.17
N LYS A 22 -0.38 0.64 -15.78
CA LYS A 22 -1.53 0.71 -14.87
C LYS A 22 -1.09 0.80 -13.41
N ASN A 23 -1.86 1.46 -12.56
CA ASN A 23 -1.57 1.47 -11.13
C ASN A 23 -1.81 0.08 -10.50
N ILE A 24 -0.77 -0.56 -9.94
CA ILE A 24 -0.88 -1.87 -9.30
C ILE A 24 -1.77 -1.87 -8.06
N ASN A 25 -1.91 -0.73 -7.38
CA ASN A 25 -2.79 -0.60 -6.21
C ASN A 25 -4.28 -0.77 -6.61
N LYS A 26 -4.62 -0.58 -7.89
CA LYS A 26 -5.99 -0.78 -8.38
C LYS A 26 -6.33 -2.27 -8.66
N THR A 27 -5.36 -3.18 -8.65
CA THR A 27 -5.58 -4.60 -8.97
C THR A 27 -6.46 -5.31 -7.93
N LYS A 28 -7.27 -6.30 -8.38
CA LYS A 28 -8.16 -7.08 -7.49
C LYS A 28 -7.38 -7.79 -6.38
N GLU A 29 -6.18 -8.30 -6.67
CA GLU A 29 -5.32 -8.96 -5.68
C GLU A 29 -4.86 -7.97 -4.61
N VAL A 30 -4.27 -6.83 -5.00
CA VAL A 30 -3.79 -5.82 -4.05
C VAL A 30 -4.92 -5.24 -3.23
N LYS A 31 -6.05 -4.88 -3.85
CA LYS A 31 -7.25 -4.42 -3.12
C LYS A 31 -7.75 -5.46 -2.11
N ARG A 32 -7.72 -6.75 -2.46
CA ARG A 32 -8.13 -7.83 -1.54
C ARG A 32 -7.15 -7.96 -0.37
N LEU A 33 -5.85 -7.83 -0.61
CA LEU A 33 -4.81 -7.92 0.41
C LEU A 33 -4.75 -6.65 1.30
N GLU A 34 -5.05 -5.47 0.75
CA GLU A 34 -5.13 -4.19 1.46
C GLU A 34 -6.33 -4.06 2.38
N LYS A 35 -7.40 -4.85 2.16
CA LYS A 35 -8.55 -4.85 3.06
C LYS A 35 -8.04 -5.06 4.48
N LYS A 36 -8.22 -4.04 5.33
CA LYS A 36 -7.76 -3.96 6.73
C LYS A 36 -8.48 -4.95 7.68
N ARG A 37 -8.92 -6.12 7.20
CA ARG A 37 -9.60 -7.17 7.98
C ARG A 37 -8.70 -7.68 9.10
N LEU A 38 -7.44 -8.00 8.80
CA LEU A 38 -6.52 -8.52 9.80
C LEU A 38 -6.09 -7.45 10.81
N GLN A 39 -5.82 -6.23 10.35
CA GLN A 39 -5.54 -5.08 11.22
C GLN A 39 -6.70 -4.80 12.19
N ARG A 40 -7.95 -4.80 11.71
CA ARG A 40 -9.16 -4.65 12.56
C ARG A 40 -9.28 -5.79 13.57
N LYS A 41 -8.98 -7.04 13.19
CA LYS A 41 -8.97 -8.19 14.12
C LYS A 41 -7.93 -8.02 15.22
N VAL A 42 -6.72 -7.57 14.88
CA VAL A 42 -5.66 -7.29 15.86
C VAL A 42 -6.10 -6.18 16.81
N SER A 43 -6.58 -5.05 16.29
CA SER A 43 -7.07 -3.94 17.11
C SER A 43 -8.21 -4.36 18.05
N LYS A 44 -9.21 -5.09 17.55
CA LYS A 44 -10.29 -5.61 18.39
C LYS A 44 -9.77 -6.55 19.49
N LYS A 45 -8.74 -7.35 19.23
CA LYS A 45 -8.13 -8.20 20.25
C LYS A 45 -7.39 -7.39 21.32
N TYR A 46 -6.75 -6.28 20.95
CA TYR A 46 -6.14 -5.37 21.91
C TYR A 46 -7.21 -4.72 22.81
N GLU A 47 -8.31 -4.24 22.24
CA GLU A 47 -9.41 -3.67 23.03
C GLU A 47 -10.05 -4.70 23.98
N ILE A 48 -10.22 -5.95 23.55
CA ILE A 48 -10.76 -7.01 24.42
C ILE A 48 -9.80 -7.38 25.56
N ASN A 49 -8.49 -7.35 25.32
CA ASN A 49 -7.47 -7.68 26.33
C ASN A 49 -7.00 -6.43 27.12
N LYS A 50 -7.77 -5.35 27.05
CA LYS A 50 -7.54 -4.12 27.79
C LYS A 50 -7.91 -4.34 29.25
N ILE A 51 -6.96 -4.07 30.13
CA ILE A 51 -7.13 -4.14 31.58
C ILE A 51 -7.01 -2.70 32.10
N LYS A 52 -8.04 -2.24 32.81
CA LYS A 52 -8.03 -0.94 33.49
C LYS A 52 -7.57 -1.16 34.93
N MET A 53 -6.55 -0.43 35.35
CA MET A 53 -6.09 -0.42 36.73
C MET A 53 -6.75 0.71 37.53
N LYS A 54 -6.72 0.61 38.87
CA LYS A 54 -7.16 1.70 39.74
C LYS A 54 -6.24 2.90 39.49
N GLY A 55 -6.82 4.07 39.19
CA GLY A 55 -6.07 5.28 38.80
C GLY A 55 -6.14 5.65 37.32
N GLY A 56 -6.84 4.86 36.48
CA GLY A 56 -7.05 5.18 35.07
C GLY A 56 -5.98 4.65 34.11
N GLU A 57 -4.94 4.00 34.64
CA GLU A 57 -3.93 3.33 33.84
C GLU A 57 -4.53 2.18 33.03
N VAL A 58 -4.08 2.07 31.78
CA VAL A 58 -4.51 1.03 30.84
C VAL A 58 -3.30 0.16 30.54
N CYS A 59 -3.41 -1.14 30.83
CA CYS A 59 -2.46 -2.13 30.35
C CYS A 59 -3.14 -3.11 29.39
N TYR A 60 -2.35 -3.72 28.52
CA TYR A 60 -2.84 -4.71 27.56
C TYR A 60 -2.20 -6.06 27.84
N LYS A 61 -3.02 -7.08 28.07
CA LYS A 61 -2.50 -8.45 28.20
C LYS A 61 -2.18 -9.01 26.82
N LYS A 62 -0.90 -9.05 26.47
CA LYS A 62 -0.44 -9.65 25.22
C LYS A 62 -0.51 -11.17 25.32
N THR A 63 -1.40 -11.77 24.54
CA THR A 63 -1.56 -13.23 24.46
C THR A 63 -0.77 -13.80 23.29
N SER A 64 -0.45 -15.10 23.33
CA SER A 64 0.18 -15.81 22.21
C SER A 64 -0.62 -15.69 20.91
N ASN A 65 -1.95 -15.61 21.00
CA ASN A 65 -2.85 -15.39 19.87
C ASN A 65 -2.69 -14.00 19.24
N ILE A 66 -2.49 -12.95 20.04
CA ILE A 66 -2.20 -11.61 19.54
C ILE A 66 -0.87 -11.62 18.78
N ILE A 67 0.17 -12.23 19.36
CA ILE A 67 1.50 -12.35 18.72
C ILE A 67 1.39 -13.08 17.37
N LYS A 68 0.63 -14.18 17.31
CA LYS A 68 0.36 -14.91 16.05
C LYS A 68 -0.32 -14.02 15.01
N LEU A 69 -1.34 -13.24 15.40
CA LEU A 69 -2.04 -12.32 14.48
C LEU A 69 -1.16 -11.17 14.00
N GLU A 70 -0.32 -10.60 14.87
CA GLU A 70 0.67 -9.58 14.50
C GLU A 70 1.68 -10.11 13.49
N ASN A 71 2.18 -11.33 13.70
CA ASN A 71 3.09 -11.97 12.76
C ASN A 71 2.44 -12.20 11.39
N GLN A 72 1.16 -12.59 11.36
CA GLN A 72 0.40 -12.68 10.11
C GLN A 72 0.24 -11.31 9.44
N LEU A 73 -0.04 -10.25 10.21
CA LEU A 73 -0.15 -8.89 9.70
C LEU A 73 1.18 -8.40 9.11
N LYS A 74 2.30 -8.67 9.79
CA LYS A 74 3.65 -8.36 9.30
C LYS A 74 3.95 -9.08 7.99
N LYS A 75 3.61 -10.38 7.90
CA LYS A 75 3.77 -11.16 6.65
C LYS A 75 2.92 -10.60 5.51
N LEU A 76 1.67 -10.20 5.78
CA LEU A 76 0.78 -9.59 4.80
C LEU A 76 1.35 -8.26 4.28
N ASN A 77 1.79 -7.38 5.17
CA ASN A 77 2.38 -6.09 4.81
C ASN A 77 3.67 -6.26 4.00
N ARG A 78 4.51 -7.23 4.37
CA ARG A 78 5.71 -7.59 3.59
C ARG A 78 5.33 -8.07 2.20
N ARG A 79 4.31 -8.93 2.07
CA ARG A 79 3.83 -9.41 0.76
C ARG A 79 3.35 -8.25 -0.12
N LEU A 80 2.55 -7.33 0.42
CA LEU A 80 2.11 -6.13 -0.30
C LEU A 80 3.30 -5.26 -0.76
N THR A 81 4.26 -5.04 0.14
CA THR A 81 5.48 -4.28 -0.16
C THR A 81 6.31 -4.92 -1.27
N ASN A 82 6.45 -6.25 -1.25
CA ASN A 82 7.18 -6.99 -2.26
C ASN A 82 6.46 -6.95 -3.62
N ILE A 83 5.12 -7.05 -3.65
CA ILE A 83 4.34 -6.93 -4.88
C ILE A 83 4.57 -5.55 -5.52
N ARG A 84 4.50 -4.48 -4.72
CA ARG A 84 4.72 -3.10 -5.20
C ARG A 84 6.15 -2.88 -5.69
N HIS A 85 7.16 -3.32 -4.93
CA HIS A 85 8.57 -3.23 -5.33
C HIS A 85 8.84 -4.01 -6.62
N ASN A 86 8.34 -5.24 -6.73
CA ASN A 86 8.54 -6.06 -7.93
C ASN A 86 7.91 -5.39 -9.15
N TYR A 87 6.71 -4.81 -9.01
CA TYR A 87 6.06 -4.10 -10.09
C TYR A 87 6.83 -2.85 -10.51
N LEU A 88 7.23 -2.03 -9.54
CA LEU A 88 8.01 -0.82 -9.80
C LEU A 88 9.33 -1.16 -10.50
N HIS A 89 10.04 -2.19 -10.04
CA HIS A 89 11.29 -2.63 -10.65
C HIS A 89 11.09 -3.11 -12.09
N LYS A 90 10.03 -3.88 -12.38
CA LYS A 90 9.67 -4.30 -13.74
C LYS A 90 9.42 -3.11 -14.66
N VAL A 91 8.55 -2.19 -14.23
CA VAL A 91 8.20 -0.98 -14.99
C VAL A 91 9.43 -0.12 -15.26
N THR A 92 10.24 0.14 -14.23
CA THR A 92 11.48 0.93 -14.35
C THR A 92 12.46 0.27 -15.32
N THR A 93 12.62 -1.06 -15.23
CA THR A 93 13.50 -1.81 -16.13
C THR A 93 13.03 -1.74 -17.58
N GLU A 94 11.73 -1.89 -17.82
CA GLU A 94 11.14 -1.77 -19.16
C GLU A 94 11.28 -0.36 -19.74
N ILE A 95 11.15 0.68 -18.91
CA ILE A 95 11.36 2.07 -19.33
C ILE A 95 12.83 2.29 -19.68
N ILE A 96 13.76 1.91 -18.81
CA ILE A 96 15.21 2.12 -19.01
C ILE A 96 15.71 1.35 -20.24
N LYS A 97 15.22 0.12 -20.47
CA LYS A 97 15.57 -0.67 -21.67
C LYS A 97 15.26 0.04 -22.98
N ARG A 98 14.28 0.95 -22.99
CA ARG A 98 13.93 1.77 -24.17
C ARG A 98 14.85 2.97 -24.39
N LYS A 99 15.81 3.22 -23.49
CA LYS A 99 16.76 4.34 -23.55
C LYS A 99 16.04 5.69 -23.76
N PRO A 100 15.22 6.14 -22.80
CA PRO A 100 14.43 7.36 -22.95
C PRO A 100 15.35 8.57 -23.07
N SER A 101 15.03 9.49 -23.97
CA SER A 101 15.76 10.76 -24.11
C SER A 101 15.44 11.76 -23.00
N PHE A 102 14.25 11.68 -22.41
CA PHE A 102 13.83 12.51 -21.29
C PHE A 102 12.80 11.76 -20.42
N ILE A 103 12.78 12.05 -19.13
CA ILE A 103 11.78 11.55 -18.18
C ILE A 103 11.16 12.75 -17.48
N VAL A 104 9.84 12.90 -17.56
CA VAL A 104 9.10 13.93 -16.83
C VAL A 104 8.36 13.25 -15.68
N GLY A 105 8.61 13.70 -14.46
CA GLY A 105 7.89 13.29 -13.26
C GLY A 105 7.01 14.44 -12.77
N GLU A 106 5.74 14.17 -12.50
CA GLU A 106 4.86 15.12 -11.84
C GLU A 106 5.05 15.04 -10.32
N ASP A 107 5.20 16.20 -9.67
CA ASP A 107 5.16 16.27 -8.21
C ASP A 107 3.69 16.36 -7.75
N LEU A 108 3.15 15.24 -7.25
CA LEU A 108 1.76 15.15 -6.83
C LEU A 108 1.64 15.48 -5.34
N ASN A 109 1.01 16.61 -5.01
CA ASN A 109 0.76 16.98 -3.62
C ASN A 109 -0.30 16.07 -2.97
N VAL A 110 0.15 15.00 -2.34
CA VAL A 110 -0.68 13.98 -1.67
C VAL A 110 -1.32 14.44 -0.35
N SER A 111 -1.05 15.66 0.12
CA SER A 111 -1.63 16.18 1.37
C SER A 111 -3.14 16.50 1.28
N GLY A 112 -3.68 16.72 0.07
CA GLY A 112 -5.10 17.02 -0.16
C GLY A 112 -5.93 15.88 -0.76
N ALA A 113 -5.33 14.72 -1.03
CA ALA A 113 -6.01 13.56 -1.61
C ALA A 113 -6.62 12.69 -0.49
N ILE A 114 -7.86 13.00 -0.09
CA ILE A 114 -8.68 12.24 0.88
C ILE A 114 -9.68 11.35 0.13
#